data_AF-A0A7Y3BCD8-F1
#
_entry.id   AF-A0A7Y3BCD8-F1
#
_cell.length_a   1.000
_cell.length_b   1.000
_cell.length_c   1.000
_cell.angle_alpha   90.00
_cell.angle_beta   90.00
_cell.angle_gamma   90.00
#
_symmetry.space_group_name_H-M   'P 1'
#
loop_
_entity.id
_entity.type
_entity.pdbx_description
1 polymer ?
#
loop_
_entity_poly.entity_id
_entity_poly.type
_entity_poly.pdbx_seq_one_letter_code
_entity_poly.pdbx_strand_id
1 'polypeptide(L)'
;MSPYIKVPRQVVRVTVTLCVGAAAFGLWLGARNLVTETEVIEAGAALFMAETGGAVTECVGVPGTGLVWIAVRCGSGAEARVYEFSRQGTLIEPEGAPEA
;
A
#
# COMPACT_ATOMS: atom_id res chain seq x y z
N MET A 1 -35.15 -14.21 33.31
CA MET A 1 -33.98 -14.38 34.20
C MET A 1 -32.80 -14.77 33.34
N SER A 2 -31.83 -13.87 33.15
CA SER A 2 -30.63 -14.16 32.35
C SER A 2 -29.66 -15.01 33.18
N PRO A 3 -29.20 -16.18 32.71
CA PRO A 3 -28.31 -17.03 33.47
C PRO A 3 -26.92 -16.38 33.54
N TYR A 4 -26.57 -15.81 34.69
CA TYR A 4 -25.23 -15.31 34.96
C TYR A 4 -24.28 -16.52 35.12
N ILE A 5 -23.54 -16.84 34.06
CA ILE A 5 -22.48 -17.85 34.10
C ILE A 5 -21.29 -17.25 34.87
N LYS A 6 -20.92 -17.83 36.01
CA LYS A 6 -19.69 -17.47 36.73
C LYS A 6 -18.48 -17.92 35.92
N VAL A 7 -17.90 -17.01 35.14
CA VAL A 7 -16.68 -17.29 34.38
C VAL A 7 -15.46 -17.28 35.33
N PRO A 8 -14.59 -18.31 35.28
CA PRO A 8 -13.36 -18.33 36.06
C PRO A 8 -12.46 -17.14 35.69
N ARG A 9 -11.89 -16.46 36.68
CA ARG A 9 -11.03 -15.29 36.48
C ARG A 9 -9.81 -15.59 35.59
N GLN A 10 -9.34 -16.84 35.58
CA GLN A 10 -8.26 -17.30 34.69
C GLN A 10 -8.66 -17.24 33.22
N VAL A 11 -9.87 -17.68 32.87
CA VAL A 11 -10.38 -17.65 31.49
C VAL A 11 -10.46 -16.21 31.02
N VAL A 12 -11.02 -15.31 31.83
CA VAL A 12 -11.09 -13.87 31.50
C VAL A 12 -9.69 -13.29 31.27
N ARG A 13 -8.72 -13.61 32.13
CA ARG A 13 -7.33 -13.13 31.96
C ARG A 13 -6.72 -13.63 30.66
N VAL A 14 -6.82 -14.93 30.38
CA VAL A 14 -6.27 -15.53 29.15
C VAL A 14 -6.90 -14.91 27.91
N THR A 15 -8.23 -14.76 27.88
CA THR A 15 -8.92 -14.13 26.75
C THR A 15 -8.48 -12.69 26.56
N VAL A 16 -8.42 -11.89 27.62
CA VAL A 16 -7.97 -10.49 27.54
C VAL A 16 -6.53 -10.42 27.03
N THR A 17 -5.62 -11.26 27.55
CA THR A 17 -4.22 -11.28 27.11
C THR A 17 -4.11 -11.65 25.63
N LEU A 18 -4.87 -12.64 25.16
CA LEU A 18 -4.90 -13.03 23.75
C LEU A 18 -5.43 -11.89 22.86
N CYS A 19 -6.53 -11.25 23.24
CA CYS A 19 -7.11 -10.14 22.48
C CYS A 19 -6.14 -8.95 22.39
N VAL A 20 -5.51 -8.58 23.50
CA VAL A 20 -4.51 -7.49 23.52
C VAL A 20 -3.29 -7.86 22.69
N GLY A 21 -2.80 -9.10 22.80
CA GLY A 21 -1.68 -9.59 21.98
C GLY A 21 -1.97 -9.55 20.48
N ALA A 22 -3.15 -10.03 20.07
CA ALA A 22 -3.59 -9.99 18.68
C ALA A 22 -3.72 -8.56 18.14
N ALA A 23 -4.30 -7.65 18.93
CA ALA A 23 -4.43 -6.24 18.57
C ALA A 23 -3.05 -5.56 18.42
N ALA A 24 -2.15 -5.78 19.37
CA ALA A 24 -0.79 -5.24 19.32
C ALA A 24 -0.02 -5.76 18.11
N PHE A 25 -0.13 -7.06 17.82
CA PHE A 25 0.51 -7.68 16.67
C PHE A 25 -0.04 -7.15 15.34
N GLY A 26 -1.37 -6.98 15.23
CA GLY A 26 -2.01 -6.38 14.06
C GLY A 26 -1.58 -4.93 13.82
N LEU A 27 -1.53 -4.11 14.88
CA LEU A 27 -1.04 -2.72 14.79
C LEU A 27 0.42 -2.66 14.37
N TRP A 28 1.26 -3.54 14.92
CA TRP A 28 2.67 -3.61 14.57
C TRP A 28 2.91 -4.02 13.12
N LEU A 29 2.17 -5.03 12.62
CA LEU A 29 2.22 -5.40 11.21
C LEU A 29 1.70 -4.29 10.29
N GLY A 30 0.62 -3.61 10.68
CA GLY A 30 0.09 -2.46 9.93
C GLY A 30 1.10 -1.32 9.83
N ALA A 31 1.76 -0.98 10.93
CA ALA A 31 2.76 0.08 10.98
C ALA A 31 4.00 -0.22 10.12
N ARG A 32 4.35 -1.51 9.95
CA ARG A 32 5.48 -1.93 9.11
C ARG A 32 5.21 -1.89 7.61
N ASN A 33 3.94 -1.87 7.19
CA ASN A 33 3.54 -1.84 5.78
C ASN A 33 3.17 -0.42 5.31
N LEU A 34 3.65 0.62 6.01
CA LEU A 34 3.48 2.00 5.58
C LEU A 34 4.45 2.29 4.44
N VAL A 35 3.94 2.27 3.22
CA VAL A 35 4.70 2.65 2.04
C VAL A 35 4.96 4.15 2.05
N THR A 36 6.19 4.53 1.74
CA THR A 36 6.62 5.93 1.64
C THR A 36 6.46 6.47 0.21
N GLU A 37 6.36 7.79 0.08
CA GLU A 37 6.33 8.45 -1.25
C GLU A 37 7.59 8.12 -2.07
N THR A 38 8.75 8.10 -1.42
CA THR A 38 10.03 7.77 -2.06
C THR A 38 10.02 6.36 -2.65
N GLU A 39 9.56 5.36 -1.89
CA GLU A 39 9.48 3.97 -2.37
C GLU A 39 8.55 3.85 -3.59
N VAL A 40 7.44 4.59 -3.62
CA VAL A 40 6.53 4.60 -4.78
C VAL A 40 7.18 5.22 -6.01
N ILE A 41 7.86 6.35 -5.85
CA ILE A 41 8.55 7.01 -6.97
C ILE A 41 9.66 6.12 -7.51
N GLU A 42 10.45 5.50 -6.63
CA GLU A 42 11.49 4.55 -7.02
C GLU A 42 10.91 3.32 -7.75
N ALA A 43 9.77 2.79 -7.29
CA ALA A 43 9.09 1.68 -7.96
C ALA A 43 8.62 2.07 -9.38
N GLY A 44 8.00 3.24 -9.53
CA GLY A 44 7.59 3.75 -10.84
C GLY A 44 8.78 4.01 -11.78
N ALA A 45 9.88 4.55 -11.25
CA ALA A 45 11.10 4.77 -12.02
C ALA A 45 11.76 3.46 -12.45
N ALA A 46 11.75 2.43 -11.61
CA ALA A 46 12.25 1.10 -11.96
C ALA A 46 11.41 0.44 -13.07
N LEU A 47 10.08 0.61 -13.05
CA LEU A 47 9.19 0.16 -14.13
C LEU A 47 9.51 0.87 -15.44
N PHE A 48 9.66 2.20 -15.40
CA PHE A 48 10.04 2.99 -16.57
C PHE A 48 11.35 2.51 -17.18
N MET A 49 12.40 2.37 -16.36
CA MET A 49 13.69 1.83 -16.80
C MET A 49 13.56 0.45 -17.47
N ALA A 50 12.76 -0.44 -16.89
CA ALA A 50 12.57 -1.79 -17.41
C ALA A 50 11.82 -1.81 -18.75
N GLU A 51 10.86 -0.89 -18.94
CA GLU A 51 10.02 -0.83 -20.13
C GLU A 51 10.66 -0.06 -21.30
N THR A 52 11.42 1.00 -21.01
CA THR A 52 11.93 1.94 -22.04
C THR A 52 13.46 1.99 -22.11
N GLY A 53 14.16 1.60 -21.03
CA GLY A 53 15.60 1.83 -20.90
C GLY A 53 15.98 3.28 -20.56
N GLY A 54 15.00 4.16 -20.29
CA GLY A 54 15.22 5.55 -19.89
C GLY A 54 15.83 5.70 -18.49
N ALA A 55 16.19 6.91 -18.09
CA ALA A 55 16.83 7.16 -16.79
C ALA A 55 15.82 7.43 -15.66
N VAL A 56 16.12 6.96 -14.44
CA VAL A 56 15.30 7.26 -13.24
C VAL A 56 15.11 8.75 -12.97
N THR A 57 16.09 9.56 -13.36
CA THR A 57 16.08 11.02 -13.16
C THR A 57 15.04 11.73 -14.03
N GLU A 58 14.45 11.03 -14.99
CA GLU A 58 13.35 11.53 -15.82
C GLU A 58 11.98 11.36 -15.16
N CYS A 59 11.93 10.75 -13.98
CA CYS A 59 10.70 10.48 -13.25
C CYS A 59 10.44 11.52 -12.16
N VAL A 60 9.18 11.93 -12.05
CA VAL A 60 8.70 12.83 -11.00
C VAL A 60 7.40 12.28 -10.41
N GLY A 61 7.32 12.26 -9.08
CA GLY A 61 6.07 11.99 -8.37
C GLY A 61 5.17 13.22 -8.37
N VAL A 62 3.90 13.04 -8.74
CA VAL A 62 2.88 14.06 -8.62
C VAL A 62 1.70 13.55 -7.78
N PRO A 63 1.05 14.42 -6.98
CA PRO A 63 -0.13 14.04 -6.23
C PRO A 63 -1.25 13.50 -7.13
N GLY A 64 -1.83 12.36 -6.75
CA GLY A 64 -2.99 11.78 -7.40
C GLY A 64 -4.31 12.40 -6.93
N THR A 65 -5.42 11.91 -7.50
CA THR A 65 -6.78 12.25 -7.07
C THR A 65 -7.62 10.97 -6.94
N GLY A 66 -8.61 10.97 -6.04
CA GLY A 66 -9.48 9.81 -5.82
C GLY A 66 -8.75 8.60 -5.25
N LEU A 67 -8.76 7.48 -5.98
CA LEU A 67 -8.09 6.23 -5.59
C LEU A 67 -6.57 6.27 -5.82
N VAL A 68 -6.09 7.17 -6.68
CA VAL A 68 -4.67 7.38 -6.94
C VAL A 68 -4.09 8.23 -5.82
N TRP A 69 -3.09 7.71 -5.13
CA TRP A 69 -2.35 8.45 -4.12
C TRP A 69 -1.25 9.30 -4.76
N ILE A 70 -0.40 8.67 -5.56
CA ILE A 70 0.71 9.29 -6.29
C ILE A 70 0.70 8.75 -7.71
N ALA A 71 0.87 9.63 -8.69
CA ALA A 71 1.19 9.24 -10.05
C ALA A 71 2.67 9.56 -10.32
N VAL A 72 3.43 8.60 -10.81
CA VAL A 72 4.83 8.77 -11.20
C VAL A 72 4.87 9.00 -12.70
N ARG A 73 5.27 10.20 -13.12
CA ARG A 73 5.36 10.59 -14.53
C ARG A 73 6.82 10.55 -14.95
N CYS A 74 7.12 9.78 -16.00
CA CYS A 74 8.49 9.60 -16.48
C CYS A 74 8.62 9.97 -17.95
N GLY A 75 9.77 10.53 -18.31
CA GLY A 75 10.15 10.81 -19.69
C GLY A 75 9.34 11.93 -20.34
N SER A 76 9.46 12.06 -21.66
CA SER A 76 8.72 13.02 -22.46
C SER A 76 8.45 12.50 -23.87
N GLY A 77 7.47 13.08 -24.57
CA GLY A 77 7.15 12.70 -25.95
C GLY A 77 6.59 11.28 -26.07
N ALA A 78 7.12 10.50 -27.02
CA ALA A 78 6.63 9.15 -27.32
C ALA A 78 6.97 8.11 -26.24
N GLU A 79 7.95 8.39 -25.38
CA GLU A 79 8.36 7.52 -24.29
C GLU A 79 7.70 7.89 -22.96
N ALA A 80 6.84 8.92 -22.93
CA ALA A 80 6.18 9.34 -21.71
C ALA A 80 5.33 8.21 -21.10
N ARG A 81 5.59 7.88 -19.83
CA ARG A 81 4.82 6.88 -19.06
C ARG A 81 4.27 7.49 -17.78
N VAL A 82 3.11 6.99 -17.36
CA VAL A 82 2.47 7.38 -16.10
C VAL A 82 2.11 6.11 -15.34
N TYR A 83 2.62 5.99 -14.12
CA TYR A 83 2.36 4.87 -13.23
C TYR A 83 1.57 5.37 -12.03
N GLU A 84 0.34 4.90 -11.88
CA GLU A 84 -0.56 5.34 -10.81
C GLU A 84 -0.51 4.36 -9.65
N PHE A 85 -0.30 4.86 -8.43
CA PHE A 85 -0.17 4.04 -7.24
C PHE A 85 -1.24 4.36 -6.20
N SER A 86 -1.74 3.32 -5.54
CA SER A 86 -2.63 3.43 -4.38
C SER A 86 -1.86 3.81 -3.12
N ARG A 87 -2.56 4.16 -2.03
CA ARG A 87 -1.95 4.41 -0.71
C ARG A 87 -1.22 3.20 -0.11
N GLN A 88 -1.46 2.01 -0.66
CA GLN A 88 -0.79 0.77 -0.27
C GLN A 88 0.45 0.49 -1.14
N GLY A 89 0.83 1.42 -2.03
CA GLY A 89 1.96 1.23 -2.95
C GLY A 89 1.68 0.25 -4.08
N THR A 90 0.41 -0.10 -4.33
CA THR A 90 0.01 -1.01 -5.41
C THR A 90 -0.19 -0.20 -6.69
N LEU A 91 0.36 -0.69 -7.80
CA LEU A 91 0.10 -0.13 -9.11
C LEU A 91 -1.39 -0.33 -9.45
N ILE A 92 -2.06 0.76 -9.81
CA ILE A 92 -3.44 0.75 -10.27
C ILE A 92 -3.37 0.54 -11.79
N GLU A 93 -3.87 -0.60 -12.25
CA GLU A 93 -4.02 -0.81 -13.69
C GLU A 93 -4.98 0.25 -14.25
N PRO A 94 -4.61 0.92 -15.36
CA PRO A 94 -5.50 1.87 -15.98
C PRO A 94 -6.77 1.15 -16.43
N GLU A 95 -7.92 1.68 -16.01
CA GLU A 95 -9.23 1.16 -16.39
C GLU A 95 -9.40 1.30 -17.91
N GLY A 96 -9.12 0.21 -18.66
CA GLY A 96 -9.16 0.18 -20.13
C GLY A 96 -7.93 -0.36 -20.86
N ALA A 97 -6.99 -1.05 -20.20
CA ALA A 97 -5.98 -1.83 -20.93
C ALA A 97 -6.69 -2.89 -21.80
N PRO A 98 -6.48 -2.93 -23.14
CA PRO A 98 -7.08 -3.95 -23.98
C PRO A 98 -6.50 -5.31 -23.58
N GLU A 99 -7.40 -6.26 -23.25
CA GLU A 99 -7.04 -7.67 -23.09
C GLU A 99 -6.33 -8.13 -24.38
N ALA A 100 -5.05 -8.49 -24.25
CA ALA A 100 -4.24 -9.02 -25.35
C ALA A 100 -4.48 -10.53 -25.54
#